data_AF-F3KK07-F1
#
_entry.id   AF-F3KK07-F1
#
_cell.length_a   1.000
_cell.length_b   1.000
_cell.length_c   1.000
_cell.angle_alpha   90.00
_cell.angle_beta   90.00
_cell.angle_gamma   90.00
#
_symmetry.space_group_name_H-M   'P 1'
#
loop_
_entity.id
_entity.type
_entity.pdbx_description
1 polymer ?
#
loop_
_entity_poly.entity_id
_entity_poly.type
_entity_poly.pdbx_seq_one_letter_code
_entity_poly.pdbx_strand_id
1 'polypeptide(L)'
;MNQISVDLSKLYLKETGAIQHHNMDKALLVAGQSESNFGGGKIIKPIKMILGDRATFDVDGKRLPIGEIAINSAKRWFEKNIRFVNEEHVKYQIEIGVTSKELSSIFENPSSFAANDTSVLVGYAPFTETESIVLNTEQHINSKQFKDNFPESGEDVKVMGFRDTNHVDLTIATAFVDRFISSENQYFQKKRGDATRN
;
A
#
# COMPACT_ATOMS: atom_id res chain seq x y z
N MET A 1 -5.27 -2.08 2.69
CA MET A 1 -6.28 -3.13 2.43
C MET A 1 -5.85 -4.46 3.01
N ASN A 2 -4.81 -5.13 2.48
CA ASN A 2 -4.33 -6.42 3.03
C ASN A 2 -4.10 -6.41 4.55
N GLN A 3 -3.38 -5.42 5.10
CA GLN A 3 -3.15 -5.33 6.55
C GLN A 3 -4.44 -5.22 7.36
N ILE A 4 -5.48 -4.57 6.82
CA ILE A 4 -6.79 -4.47 7.48
C ILE A 4 -7.45 -5.85 7.53
N SER A 5 -7.45 -6.61 6.42
CA SER A 5 -7.96 -7.99 6.40
C SER A 5 -7.24 -8.89 7.42
N VAL A 6 -5.90 -8.79 7.51
CA VAL A 6 -5.12 -9.54 8.49
C VAL A 6 -5.50 -9.17 9.92
N ASP A 7 -5.64 -7.88 10.21
CA ASP A 7 -5.95 -7.40 11.57
C ASP A 7 -7.41 -7.73 11.97
N LEU A 8 -8.36 -7.72 11.02
CA LEU A 8 -9.72 -8.21 11.23
C LEU A 8 -9.75 -9.74 11.44
N SER A 9 -8.98 -10.50 10.67
CA SER A 9 -8.85 -11.95 10.85
C SER A 9 -8.36 -12.30 12.26
N LYS A 10 -7.35 -11.57 12.76
CA LYS A 10 -6.85 -11.72 14.13
C LYS A 10 -7.89 -11.35 15.18
N LEU A 11 -8.67 -10.29 14.95
CA LEU A 11 -9.80 -9.93 15.83
C LEU A 11 -10.80 -11.08 15.90
N TYR A 12 -11.26 -11.58 14.75
CA TYR A 12 -12.25 -12.66 14.72
C TYR A 12 -11.76 -13.92 15.40
N LEU A 13 -10.52 -14.34 15.14
CA LEU A 13 -9.91 -15.50 15.80
C LEU A 13 -9.85 -15.30 17.33
N LYS A 14 -9.50 -14.11 17.79
CA LYS A 14 -9.43 -13.79 19.22
C LYS A 14 -10.81 -13.82 19.88
N GLU A 15 -11.82 -13.25 19.23
CA GLU A 15 -13.15 -13.04 19.82
C GLU A 15 -14.07 -14.26 19.65
N THR A 16 -13.86 -15.06 18.61
CA THR A 16 -14.82 -16.10 18.17
C THR A 16 -14.18 -17.47 17.94
N GLY A 17 -12.83 -17.56 17.96
CA GLY A 17 -12.11 -18.80 17.65
C GLY A 17 -12.02 -19.14 16.15
N ALA A 18 -12.69 -18.38 15.28
CA ALA A 18 -12.69 -18.58 13.83
C ALA A 18 -12.57 -17.25 13.09
N ILE A 19 -12.18 -17.30 11.82
CA ILE A 19 -12.25 -16.13 10.93
C ILE A 19 -13.69 -15.99 10.45
N GLN A 20 -14.27 -14.80 10.64
CA GLN A 20 -15.60 -14.48 10.12
C GLN A 20 -15.50 -13.89 8.71
N HIS A 21 -16.58 -13.98 7.94
CA HIS A 21 -16.62 -13.43 6.59
C HIS A 21 -16.26 -11.94 6.58
N HIS A 22 -15.26 -11.60 5.80
CA HIS A 22 -14.95 -10.22 5.43
C HIS A 22 -14.21 -10.22 4.09
N ASN A 23 -14.51 -9.21 3.27
CA ASN A 23 -13.71 -8.86 2.10
C ASN A 23 -13.25 -7.42 2.31
N MET A 24 -11.94 -7.19 2.19
CA MET A 24 -11.31 -5.89 2.42
C MET A 24 -10.39 -5.54 1.26
N ASP A 25 -10.92 -5.60 0.04
CA ASP A 25 -10.20 -5.39 -1.22
C ASP A 25 -10.69 -4.15 -1.98
N LYS A 26 -11.67 -3.40 -1.45
CA LYS A 26 -12.12 -2.13 -2.05
C LYS A 26 -11.67 -0.94 -1.23
N ALA A 27 -10.83 -0.11 -1.84
CA ALA A 27 -10.52 1.22 -1.34
C ALA A 27 -10.30 2.20 -2.49
N LEU A 28 -10.52 3.48 -2.19
CA LEU A 28 -10.19 4.58 -3.08
C LEU A 28 -9.25 5.54 -2.37
N LEU A 29 -8.08 5.77 -2.96
CA LEU A 29 -7.18 6.84 -2.54
C LEU A 29 -7.44 8.08 -3.40
N VAL A 30 -8.12 9.06 -2.82
CA VAL A 30 -8.44 10.34 -3.45
C VAL A 30 -7.27 11.29 -3.27
N ALA A 31 -6.83 11.89 -4.38
CA ALA A 31 -5.74 12.84 -4.39
C ALA A 31 -6.01 14.05 -3.49
N GLY A 32 -4.96 14.43 -2.76
CA GLY A 32 -4.86 15.67 -2.02
C GLY A 32 -4.36 16.80 -2.93
N GLN A 33 -3.75 17.81 -2.31
CA GLN A 33 -3.06 18.90 -2.98
C GLN A 33 -1.88 19.33 -2.12
N SER A 34 -0.73 19.55 -2.74
CA SER A 34 0.48 20.05 -2.09
C SER A 34 1.09 21.18 -2.92
N GLU A 35 1.78 22.08 -2.24
CA GLU A 35 2.70 23.04 -2.85
C GLU A 35 4.12 22.59 -2.49
N SER A 36 4.87 22.13 -3.46
CA SER A 36 6.28 21.74 -3.28
C SER A 36 7.19 22.94 -3.49
N ASN A 37 8.18 23.10 -2.62
CA ASN A 37 9.23 24.11 -2.76
C ASN A 37 10.57 23.51 -2.36
N PHE A 38 11.65 24.04 -2.93
CA PHE A 38 12.99 23.66 -2.49
C PHE A 38 13.17 23.98 -1.00
N GLY A 39 13.69 23.01 -0.24
CA GLY A 39 13.86 23.11 1.21
C GLY A 39 12.60 22.78 2.00
N GLY A 40 11.46 22.52 1.35
CA GLY A 40 10.23 22.07 1.99
C GLY A 40 8.99 22.78 1.49
N GLY A 41 7.94 22.00 1.25
CA GLY A 41 6.61 22.47 0.85
C GLY A 41 5.58 22.36 1.97
N LYS A 42 4.30 22.43 1.58
CA LYS A 42 3.16 22.22 2.49
C LYS A 42 2.05 21.42 1.82
N ILE A 43 1.35 20.64 2.62
CA ILE A 43 0.10 20.00 2.22
C ILE A 43 -1.03 21.02 2.32
N ILE A 44 -1.69 21.30 1.20
CA ILE A 44 -2.86 22.21 1.11
C ILE A 44 -4.14 21.46 1.42
N LYS A 45 -4.26 20.25 0.87
CA LYS A 45 -5.40 19.36 1.05
C LYS A 45 -4.88 17.95 1.33
N PRO A 46 -5.18 17.35 2.49
CA PRO A 46 -4.86 15.96 2.78
C PRO A 46 -5.40 15.01 1.70
N ILE A 47 -4.67 13.91 1.46
CA ILE A 47 -5.25 12.80 0.69
C ILE A 47 -6.42 12.21 1.47
N LYS A 48 -7.38 11.60 0.79
CA LYS A 48 -8.50 10.90 1.45
C LYS A 48 -8.49 9.43 1.07
N MET A 49 -8.43 8.55 2.06
CA MET A 49 -8.57 7.11 1.90
C MET A 49 -9.98 6.68 2.28
N ILE A 50 -10.75 6.23 1.28
CA ILE A 50 -12.07 5.63 1.48
C ILE A 50 -11.87 4.12 1.59
N LEU A 51 -12.27 3.55 2.72
CA LEU A 51 -12.13 2.13 3.05
C LEU A 51 -13.52 1.48 2.96
N GLY A 52 -13.74 0.63 1.96
CA GLY A 52 -15.05 0.05 1.68
C GLY A 52 -15.11 -1.46 1.84
N ASP A 53 -16.19 -2.01 1.28
CA ASP A 53 -16.51 -3.43 1.15
C ASP A 53 -17.38 -4.02 2.28
N ARG A 54 -17.09 -5.24 2.76
CA ARG A 54 -18.01 -6.04 3.58
C ARG A 54 -17.30 -6.70 4.75
N ALA A 55 -17.89 -6.62 5.93
CA ALA A 55 -17.39 -7.30 7.13
C ALA A 55 -18.53 -7.77 8.04
N THR A 56 -18.24 -8.76 8.90
CA THR A 56 -19.11 -9.17 10.00
C THR A 56 -18.91 -8.24 11.19
N PHE A 57 -19.94 -7.47 11.56
CA PHE A 57 -19.87 -6.52 12.67
C PHE A 57 -20.37 -7.09 13.99
N ASP A 58 -21.23 -8.10 13.96
CA ASP A 58 -21.87 -8.66 15.15
C ASP A 58 -21.63 -10.16 15.17
N VAL A 59 -21.10 -10.67 16.27
CA VAL A 59 -20.90 -12.12 16.50
C VAL A 59 -21.30 -12.42 17.93
N ASP A 60 -22.13 -13.45 18.14
CA ASP A 60 -22.62 -13.87 19.46
C ASP A 60 -23.21 -12.72 20.30
N GLY A 61 -23.90 -11.78 19.65
CA GLY A 61 -24.51 -10.60 20.29
C GLY A 61 -23.50 -9.49 20.66
N LYS A 62 -22.23 -9.64 20.29
CA LYS A 62 -21.18 -8.64 20.51
C LYS A 62 -20.88 -7.86 19.23
N ARG A 63 -21.01 -6.53 19.31
CA ARG A 63 -20.58 -5.60 18.26
C ARG A 63 -19.06 -5.45 18.27
N LEU A 64 -18.42 -5.66 17.13
CA LEU A 64 -16.97 -5.56 16.93
C LEU A 64 -16.58 -4.20 16.33
N PRO A 65 -15.43 -3.63 16.73
CA PRO A 65 -14.99 -2.29 16.32
C PRO A 65 -14.31 -2.29 14.94
N ILE A 66 -14.99 -2.80 13.90
CA ILE A 66 -14.41 -3.01 12.55
C ILE A 66 -13.85 -1.71 11.96
N GLY A 67 -14.63 -0.62 12.01
CA GLY A 67 -14.22 0.67 11.44
C GLY A 67 -13.00 1.26 12.12
N GLU A 68 -12.93 1.16 13.45
CA GLU A 68 -11.78 1.64 14.23
C GLU A 68 -10.51 0.82 13.89
N ILE A 69 -10.63 -0.50 13.83
CA ILE A 69 -9.52 -1.37 13.44
C ILE A 69 -9.05 -1.05 12.03
N ALA A 70 -9.96 -0.81 11.08
CA ALA A 70 -9.62 -0.45 9.72
C ALA A 70 -8.80 0.85 9.66
N ILE A 71 -9.24 1.90 10.36
CA ILE A 71 -8.52 3.19 10.44
C ILE A 71 -7.15 3.00 11.10
N ASN A 72 -7.10 2.36 12.27
CA ASN A 72 -5.85 2.20 13.01
C ASN A 72 -4.84 1.34 12.25
N SER A 73 -5.29 0.31 11.54
CA SER A 73 -4.44 -0.51 10.68
C SER A 73 -3.89 0.27 9.50
N ALA A 74 -4.71 1.13 8.88
CA ALA A 74 -4.26 2.01 7.81
C ALA A 74 -3.23 3.04 8.31
N LYS A 75 -3.47 3.69 9.45
CA LYS A 75 -2.52 4.64 10.07
C LYS A 75 -1.16 4.00 10.35
N ARG A 76 -1.14 2.84 11.02
CA ARG A 76 0.10 2.08 11.28
C ARG A 76 0.82 1.70 9.99
N TRP A 77 0.07 1.38 8.94
CA TRP A 77 0.66 1.07 7.65
C TRP A 77 1.34 2.29 7.03
N PHE A 78 0.71 3.47 7.03
CA PHE A 78 1.35 4.70 6.55
C PHE A 78 2.60 5.04 7.35
N GLU A 79 2.50 5.05 8.69
CA GLU A 79 3.62 5.35 9.59
C GLU A 79 4.83 4.43 9.34
N LYS A 80 4.58 3.14 9.14
CA LYS A 80 5.64 2.16 8.92
C LYS A 80 6.26 2.24 7.53
N ASN A 81 5.50 2.60 6.50
CA ASN A 81 5.91 2.41 5.11
C ASN A 81 6.23 3.70 4.37
N ILE A 82 5.79 4.88 4.82
CA ILE A 82 5.98 6.15 4.11
C ILE A 82 6.58 7.20 5.05
N ARG A 83 7.89 7.47 4.95
CA ARG A 83 8.66 8.22 5.97
C ARG A 83 8.21 9.66 6.23
N PHE A 84 7.51 10.28 5.27
CA PHE A 84 7.18 11.71 5.31
C PHE A 84 5.69 12.00 5.12
N VAL A 85 4.83 10.99 5.31
CA VAL A 85 3.37 11.14 5.36
C VAL A 85 2.91 10.93 6.80
N ASN A 86 2.48 12.02 7.43
CA ASN A 86 1.98 12.01 8.80
C ASN A 86 0.46 11.79 8.85
N GLU A 87 -0.07 11.61 10.06
CA GLU A 87 -1.49 11.40 10.29
C GLU A 87 -2.36 12.56 9.75
N GLU A 88 -1.92 13.81 9.91
CA GLU A 88 -2.65 14.99 9.42
C GLU A 88 -2.73 15.06 7.88
N HIS A 89 -1.86 14.33 7.17
CA HIS A 89 -1.82 14.31 5.70
C HIS A 89 -2.86 13.36 5.09
N VAL A 90 -3.51 12.51 5.90
CA VAL A 90 -4.45 11.48 5.42
C VAL A 90 -5.77 11.56 6.18
N LYS A 91 -6.87 11.77 5.45
CA LYS A 91 -8.24 11.62 5.98
C LYS A 91 -8.78 10.23 5.68
N TYR A 92 -9.43 9.62 6.65
CA TYR A 92 -10.04 8.30 6.51
C TYR A 92 -11.56 8.42 6.47
N GLN A 93 -12.20 7.69 5.56
CA GLN A 93 -13.65 7.56 5.45
C GLN A 93 -13.99 6.07 5.41
N ILE A 94 -14.93 5.65 6.25
CA ILE A 94 -15.37 4.26 6.34
C ILE A 94 -16.68 4.10 5.55
N GLU A 95 -16.65 3.19 4.58
CA GLU A 95 -17.76 2.75 3.74
C GLU A 95 -17.87 1.20 3.80
N ILE A 96 -17.45 0.60 4.92
CA ILE A 96 -17.51 -0.85 5.15
C ILE A 96 -18.95 -1.21 5.54
N GLY A 97 -19.62 -1.98 4.69
CA GLY A 97 -20.97 -2.47 4.90
C GLY A 97 -21.02 -3.82 5.62
N VAL A 98 -22.21 -4.17 6.09
CA VAL A 98 -22.45 -5.50 6.68
C VAL A 98 -22.42 -6.55 5.57
N THR A 99 -21.82 -7.70 5.88
CA THR A 99 -21.83 -8.89 5.02
C THR A 99 -23.25 -9.36 4.64
N SER A 100 -23.41 -10.01 3.48
CA SER A 100 -24.68 -10.64 3.10
C SER A 100 -24.86 -11.98 3.80
N LYS A 101 -26.10 -12.43 3.97
CA LYS A 101 -26.38 -13.71 4.67
C LYS A 101 -25.81 -14.90 3.90
N GLU A 102 -25.92 -14.85 2.58
CA GLU A 102 -25.46 -15.89 1.66
C GLU A 102 -23.95 -16.11 1.79
N LEU A 103 -23.16 -15.03 1.73
CA LEU A 103 -21.70 -15.13 1.86
C LEU A 103 -21.25 -15.47 3.28
N SER A 104 -21.99 -15.00 4.29
CA SER A 104 -21.69 -15.33 5.68
C SER A 104 -21.89 -16.82 5.97
N SER A 105 -22.91 -17.44 5.36
CA SER A 105 -23.22 -18.86 5.54
C SER A 105 -22.10 -19.81 5.11
N ILE A 106 -21.23 -19.36 4.17
CA ILE A 106 -20.04 -20.11 3.75
C ILE A 106 -19.08 -20.32 4.93
N PHE A 107 -19.08 -19.39 5.89
CA PHE A 107 -18.15 -19.37 7.02
C PHE A 107 -18.75 -20.01 8.30
N GLU A 108 -20.00 -20.48 8.26
CA GLU A 108 -20.67 -21.11 9.41
C GLU A 108 -20.21 -22.57 9.65
N ASN A 109 -19.72 -23.27 8.62
CA ASN A 109 -19.27 -24.66 8.70
C ASN A 109 -17.76 -24.77 8.42
N PRO A 110 -16.90 -24.76 9.46
CA PRO A 110 -15.44 -24.68 9.29
C PRO A 110 -14.76 -25.98 8.82
N SER A 111 -15.51 -27.08 8.64
CA SER A 111 -14.96 -28.36 8.17
C SER A 111 -14.54 -28.32 6.70
N SER A 112 -15.14 -27.43 5.89
CA SER A 112 -14.71 -27.11 4.53
C SER A 112 -15.33 -25.79 4.08
N PHE A 113 -14.53 -24.84 3.61
CA PHE A 113 -15.04 -23.60 3.03
C PHE A 113 -15.37 -23.79 1.56
N ALA A 114 -16.60 -23.45 1.16
CA ALA A 114 -16.92 -23.30 -0.24
C ALA A 114 -16.19 -22.08 -0.81
N ALA A 115 -15.91 -22.09 -2.12
CA ALA A 115 -15.42 -20.90 -2.79
C ALA A 115 -16.49 -19.79 -2.67
N ASN A 116 -16.06 -18.57 -2.30
CA ASN A 116 -16.94 -17.41 -2.18
C ASN A 116 -17.32 -16.79 -3.54
N ASP A 117 -16.57 -17.14 -4.59
CA ASP A 117 -16.79 -16.66 -5.95
C ASP A 117 -16.24 -17.66 -6.99
N THR A 118 -16.66 -17.50 -8.24
CA THR A 118 -16.08 -18.20 -9.39
C THR A 118 -14.95 -17.37 -9.97
N SER A 119 -13.72 -17.62 -9.50
CA SER A 119 -12.53 -16.87 -9.86
C SER A 119 -11.44 -17.75 -10.50
N VAL A 120 -10.56 -17.15 -11.30
CA VAL A 120 -9.39 -17.82 -11.90
C VAL A 120 -8.12 -17.12 -11.41
N LEU A 121 -7.11 -17.93 -11.07
CA LEU A 121 -5.78 -17.47 -10.68
C LEU A 121 -4.75 -17.93 -11.70
N VAL A 122 -3.80 -17.05 -12.03
CA VAL A 122 -2.66 -17.35 -12.90
C VAL A 122 -1.37 -17.07 -12.14
N GLY A 123 -0.38 -17.95 -12.29
CA GLY A 123 0.96 -17.78 -11.77
C GLY A 123 1.96 -18.53 -12.63
N TYR A 124 3.21 -18.05 -12.66
CA TYR A 124 4.32 -18.70 -13.34
C TYR A 124 5.61 -18.44 -12.58
N ALA A 125 6.61 -19.28 -12.82
CA ALA A 125 7.97 -19.12 -12.33
C ALA A 125 8.94 -19.83 -13.30
N PRO A 126 10.21 -19.39 -13.39
CA PRO A 126 10.75 -18.18 -12.77
C PRO A 126 10.30 -16.90 -13.47
N PHE A 127 10.62 -15.75 -12.89
CA PHE A 127 10.55 -14.48 -13.61
C PHE A 127 11.54 -14.47 -14.78
N THR A 128 11.18 -13.77 -15.86
CA THR A 128 12.13 -13.41 -16.90
C THR A 128 13.18 -12.44 -16.38
N GLU A 129 14.26 -12.25 -17.14
CA GLU A 129 15.33 -11.33 -16.74
C GLU A 129 14.84 -9.88 -16.53
N THR A 130 13.97 -9.35 -17.40
CA THR A 130 13.44 -7.97 -17.30
C THR A 130 12.44 -7.86 -16.17
N GLU A 131 11.62 -8.87 -15.91
CA GLU A 131 10.74 -8.88 -14.73
C GLU A 131 11.58 -8.82 -13.45
N SER A 132 12.66 -9.60 -13.39
CA SER A 132 13.60 -9.60 -12.28
C SER A 132 14.30 -8.25 -12.13
N ILE A 133 14.78 -7.66 -13.23
CA ILE A 133 15.40 -6.32 -13.23
C ILE A 133 14.42 -5.26 -12.72
N VAL A 134 13.19 -5.24 -13.22
CA VAL A 134 12.17 -4.26 -12.83
C VAL A 134 11.83 -4.39 -11.35
N LEU A 135 11.54 -5.60 -10.87
CA LEU A 135 11.21 -5.87 -9.47
C LEU A 135 12.37 -5.51 -8.55
N ASN A 136 13.58 -5.98 -8.87
CA ASN A 136 14.76 -5.74 -8.04
C ASN A 136 15.16 -4.27 -8.01
N THR A 137 14.94 -3.52 -9.10
CA THR A 137 15.22 -2.07 -9.15
C THR A 137 14.31 -1.30 -8.19
N GLU A 138 13.00 -1.57 -8.21
CA GLU A 138 12.06 -0.94 -7.28
C GLU A 138 12.39 -1.30 -5.83
N GLN A 139 12.59 -2.59 -5.55
CA GLN A 139 12.93 -3.07 -4.20
C GLN A 139 14.26 -2.50 -3.70
N HIS A 140 15.25 -2.33 -4.58
CA HIS A 140 16.52 -1.71 -4.22
C HIS A 140 16.34 -0.24 -3.83
N ILE A 141 15.65 0.55 -4.65
CA ILE A 141 15.39 1.98 -4.39
C ILE A 141 14.56 2.17 -3.12
N ASN A 142 13.63 1.27 -2.82
CA ASN A 142 12.81 1.29 -1.61
C ASN A 142 13.40 0.50 -0.43
N SER A 143 14.61 -0.07 -0.58
CA SER A 143 15.29 -0.73 0.52
C SER A 143 15.70 0.26 1.61
N LYS A 144 15.72 -0.19 2.87
CA LYS A 144 16.16 0.64 3.99
C LYS A 144 17.57 1.22 3.75
N GLN A 145 18.50 0.40 3.29
CA GLN A 145 19.88 0.81 3.02
C GLN A 145 19.94 1.94 1.97
N PHE A 146 19.18 1.83 0.88
CA PHE A 146 19.13 2.87 -0.14
C PHE A 146 18.52 4.15 0.43
N LYS A 147 17.41 4.06 1.15
CA LYS A 147 16.75 5.21 1.79
C LYS A 147 17.59 5.90 2.86
N ASP A 148 18.45 5.16 3.57
CA ASP A 148 19.41 5.73 4.54
C ASP A 148 20.50 6.54 3.81
N ASN A 149 20.98 6.04 2.66
CA ASN A 149 22.01 6.71 1.85
C ASN A 149 21.47 7.87 1.00
N PHE A 150 20.21 7.77 0.56
CA PHE A 150 19.51 8.72 -0.31
C PHE A 150 18.17 9.11 0.32
N PRO A 151 18.17 9.87 1.44
CA PRO A 151 16.95 10.24 2.15
C PRO A 151 15.97 11.05 1.30
N GLU A 152 16.47 11.76 0.27
CA GLU A 152 15.66 12.49 -0.70
C GLU A 152 14.78 11.60 -1.58
N SER A 153 15.13 10.32 -1.78
CA SER A 153 14.32 9.41 -2.59
C SER A 153 13.08 9.00 -1.82
N GLY A 154 11.90 9.44 -2.28
CA GLY A 154 10.60 9.07 -1.72
C GLY A 154 10.19 7.65 -2.07
N GLU A 155 9.10 7.19 -1.47
CA GLU A 155 8.60 5.82 -1.59
C GLU A 155 7.76 5.58 -2.86
N ASP A 156 7.25 6.64 -3.48
CA ASP A 156 6.59 6.55 -4.79
C ASP A 156 7.64 6.38 -5.90
N VAL A 157 7.83 5.11 -6.27
CA VAL A 157 8.78 4.65 -7.28
C VAL A 157 8.05 3.80 -8.30
N LYS A 158 8.10 4.21 -9.56
CA LYS A 158 7.59 3.45 -10.70
C LYS A 158 8.74 3.11 -11.63
N VAL A 159 8.96 1.82 -11.82
CA VAL A 159 9.94 1.28 -12.77
C VAL A 159 9.20 0.66 -13.94
N MET A 160 9.60 1.02 -15.15
CA MET A 160 9.09 0.44 -16.40
C MET A 160 10.28 -0.12 -17.17
N GLY A 161 10.19 -1.39 -17.56
CA GLY A 161 11.18 -2.05 -18.40
C GLY A 161 10.60 -2.38 -19.78
N PHE A 162 11.32 -2.00 -20.83
CA PHE A 162 11.06 -2.41 -22.19
C PHE A 162 12.28 -3.17 -22.71
N ARG A 163 12.09 -4.33 -23.32
CA ARG A 163 13.19 -5.13 -23.88
C ARG A 163 12.99 -5.29 -25.38
N ASP A 164 14.00 -4.90 -26.15
CA ASP A 164 14.15 -5.30 -27.55
C ASP A 164 15.38 -6.21 -27.68
N THR A 165 15.14 -7.50 -27.88
CA THR A 165 16.17 -8.52 -28.01
C THR A 165 17.13 -8.51 -26.80
N ASN A 166 18.33 -7.95 -26.95
CA ASN A 166 19.36 -7.89 -25.91
C ASN A 166 19.52 -6.48 -25.30
N HIS A 167 18.65 -5.54 -25.66
CA HIS A 167 18.63 -4.19 -25.12
C HIS A 167 17.45 -4.01 -24.17
N VAL A 168 17.70 -3.41 -23.01
CA VAL A 168 16.67 -3.11 -22.00
C VAL A 168 16.68 -1.61 -21.71
N ASP A 169 15.56 -0.96 -21.98
CA ASP A 169 15.27 0.40 -21.56
C ASP A 169 14.56 0.38 -20.21
N LEU A 170 15.17 1.01 -19.20
CA LEU A 170 14.57 1.21 -17.89
C LEU A 170 14.19 2.68 -17.69
N THR A 171 12.89 2.94 -17.56
CA THR A 171 12.38 4.24 -17.14
C THR A 171 12.02 4.20 -15.66
N ILE A 172 12.66 5.05 -14.87
CA ILE A 172 12.42 5.16 -13.43
C ILE A 172 11.84 6.54 -13.14
N ALA A 173 10.63 6.56 -12.59
CA ALA A 173 10.03 7.74 -11.99
C ALA A 173 10.08 7.57 -10.47
N THR A 174 10.77 8.47 -9.79
CA THR A 174 10.86 8.49 -8.32
C THR A 174 10.50 9.88 -7.83
N ALA A 175 9.59 9.96 -6.88
CA ALA A 175 9.31 11.21 -6.18
C ALA A 175 10.49 11.58 -5.29
N PHE A 176 10.94 12.83 -5.33
CA PHE A 176 11.90 13.35 -4.35
C PHE A 176 11.19 14.12 -3.26
N VAL A 177 11.64 13.93 -2.02
CA VAL A 177 11.13 14.61 -0.85
C VAL A 177 11.78 15.99 -0.77
N ASP A 178 10.96 17.02 -0.97
CA ASP A 178 11.38 18.40 -1.22
C ASP A 178 12.26 19.02 -0.12
N ARG A 179 12.07 18.64 1.15
CA ARG A 179 12.90 19.10 2.28
C ARG A 179 14.39 18.75 2.16
N PHE A 180 14.75 17.78 1.33
CA PHE A 180 16.14 17.41 1.09
C PHE A 180 16.73 18.04 -0.18
N ILE A 181 15.94 18.80 -0.94
CA ILE A 181 16.34 19.41 -2.21
C ILE A 181 16.25 20.93 -2.08
N SER A 182 17.39 21.60 -2.10
CA SER A 182 17.52 23.06 -1.93
C SER A 182 17.55 23.85 -3.24
N SER A 183 17.71 23.17 -4.39
CA SER A 183 17.72 23.82 -5.71
C SER A 183 17.47 22.83 -6.85
N GLU A 184 17.17 23.37 -8.03
CA GLU A 184 17.05 22.61 -9.28
C GLU A 184 18.37 21.90 -9.64
N ASN A 185 19.50 22.58 -9.46
CA ASN A 185 20.82 21.98 -9.71
C ASN A 185 21.04 20.76 -8.82
N GLN A 186 20.71 20.85 -7.53
CA GLN A 186 20.80 19.71 -6.62
C GLN A 186 19.84 18.58 -7.04
N TYR A 187 18.61 18.90 -7.45
CA TYR A 187 17.66 17.90 -7.95
C TYR A 187 18.24 17.08 -9.11
N PHE A 188 18.80 17.74 -10.13
CA PHE A 188 19.38 17.04 -11.28
C PHE A 188 20.68 16.32 -10.94
N GLN A 189 21.50 16.83 -10.01
CA GLN A 189 22.66 16.11 -9.49
C GLN A 189 22.23 14.80 -8.81
N LYS A 190 21.25 14.85 -7.91
CA LYS A 190 20.71 13.67 -7.24
C LYS A 190 20.07 12.68 -8.21
N LYS A 191 19.36 13.17 -9.24
CA LYS A 191 18.74 12.34 -10.28
C LYS A 191 19.77 11.60 -11.15
N ARG A 192 20.88 12.24 -11.49
CA ARG A 192 21.96 11.62 -12.28
C ARG A 192 22.78 10.63 -11.45
N GLY A 193 22.76 10.76 -10.12
CA GLY A 193 23.68 10.08 -9.23
C GLY A 193 25.10 10.66 -9.31
N ASP A 194 25.97 10.23 -8.40
CA ASP A 194 27.40 10.55 -8.47
C ASP A 194 28.03 9.79 -9.65
N ALA A 195 27.99 10.40 -10.85
CA ALA A 195 28.67 9.89 -12.04
C ALA A 195 30.22 9.84 -11.89
N THR A 196 30.75 10.21 -10.72
CA THR A 196 32.17 10.24 -10.35
C THR A 196 32.59 9.10 -9.43
N ARG A 197 31.68 8.17 -9.05
CA ARG A 197 32.06 6.92 -8.37
C ARG A 197 32.15 5.78 -9.38
N ASN A 198 33.19 5.80 -10.21
CA ASN A 198 33.77 4.65 -10.90
C ASN A 198 35.28 4.82 -10.92
#